data_AF-A0AAW0INV0-F1
#
_entry.id   AF-A0AAW0INV0-F1
#
_cell.length_a   1.000
_cell.length_b   1.000
_cell.length_c   1.000
_cell.angle_alpha   90.00
_cell.angle_beta   90.00
_cell.angle_gamma   90.00
#
_symmetry.space_group_name_H-M   'P 1'
#
loop_
_entity.id
_entity.type
_entity.pdbx_description
1 polymer ?
#
loop_
_entity_poly.entity_id
_entity_poly.type
_entity_poly.pdbx_seq_one_letter_code
_entity_poly.pdbx_strand_id
1 'polypeptide(L)' 'MEISLDKVATSVLFVIMTTLSCMILNWVWLRPKYLERCLRKQGLVGNSYRLFFGDTKDSSMMIKQACSKP' A
#
# COMPACT_ATOMS: atom_id res chain seq x y z
N MET A 1 -27.61 -32.80 3.29
CA MET A 1 -27.60 -31.53 2.52
C MET A 1 -26.80 -30.43 3.23
N GLU A 2 -26.54 -30.54 4.53
CA GLU A 2 -25.74 -29.56 5.29
C GLU A 2 -24.24 -29.65 4.97
N ILE A 3 -23.69 -30.86 4.85
CA ILE A 3 -22.27 -31.09 4.54
C ILE A 3 -21.84 -30.46 3.20
N SER A 4 -22.73 -30.36 2.22
CA SER A 4 -22.45 -29.70 0.94
C SER A 4 -22.44 -28.18 1.06
N LEU A 5 -23.26 -27.60 1.95
CA LEU A 5 -23.31 -26.15 2.17
C LEU A 5 -22.04 -25.68 2.89
N ASP A 6 -21.59 -26.42 3.90
CA ASP A 6 -20.38 -26.08 4.67
C ASP A 6 -19.11 -26.11 3.80
N LYS A 7 -19.02 -27.09 2.88
CA LYS A 7 -17.92 -27.18 1.92
C LYS A 7 -17.92 -26.04 0.91
N VAL A 8 -19.10 -25.60 0.47
CA VAL A 8 -19.22 -24.43 -0.41
C VAL A 8 -18.86 -23.15 0.35
N ALA A 9 -19.35 -22.98 1.58
CA ALA A 9 -19.05 -21.81 2.41
C ALA A 9 -17.55 -21.69 2.72
N THR A 10 -16.89 -22.79 3.09
CA THR A 10 -15.45 -22.82 3.31
C THR A 10 -14.65 -22.52 2.04
N SER A 11 -15.03 -23.09 0.90
CA SER A 11 -14.39 -22.78 -0.39
C SER A 11 -14.50 -21.29 -0.75
N VAL A 12 -15.68 -20.69 -0.58
CA VAL A 12 -15.89 -19.25 -0.82
C VAL A 12 -15.03 -18.40 0.11
N LEU A 13 -14.93 -18.77 1.38
CA LEU A 13 -14.08 -18.06 2.34
C LEU A 13 -12.61 -18.06 1.92
N PHE A 14 -12.08 -19.20 1.44
CA PHE A 14 -10.71 -19.27 0.92
C PHE A 14 -10.50 -18.38 -0.31
N VAL A 15 -11.47 -18.32 -1.22
CA VAL A 15 -11.39 -17.45 -2.41
C VAL A 15 -11.39 -15.97 -2.00
N ILE A 16 -12.23 -15.58 -1.04
CA ILE A 16 -12.26 -14.20 -0.53
C ILE A 16 -10.92 -13.85 0.13
N MET A 17 -10.40 -14.71 1.00
CA MET A 17 -9.14 -14.48 1.70
C MET A 17 -7.96 -14.31 0.74
N THR A 18 -7.88 -15.17 -0.29
CA THR A 18 -6.83 -15.07 -1.31
C THR A 18 -6.96 -13.80 -2.16
N THR A 19 -8.19 -13.45 -2.56
CA THR A 19 -8.45 -12.23 -3.34
C THR A 19 -8.07 -10.97 -2.57
N LEU A 20 -8.46 -10.88 -1.29
CA LEU A 20 -8.09 -9.76 -0.42
C LEU A 20 -6.58 -9.66 -0.25
N SER A 21 -5.90 -10.79 -0.04
CA SER A 21 -4.43 -10.83 0.08
C SER A 21 -3.76 -10.31 -1.19
N CYS A 22 -4.20 -10.76 -2.37
CA CYS A 22 -3.69 -10.29 -3.65
C CYS A 22 -4.00 -8.80 -3.89
N MET A 23 -5.19 -8.34 -3.52
CA MET A 23 -5.58 -6.94 -3.64
C MET A 23 -4.72 -6.03 -2.77
N ILE A 24 -4.48 -6.42 -1.51
CA ILE A 24 -3.62 -5.68 -0.59
C ILE A 24 -2.20 -5.63 -1.13
N LEU A 25 -1.65 -6.76 -1.60
CA LEU A 25 -0.31 -6.79 -2.17
C LEU A 25 -0.18 -5.87 -3.39
N ASN A 26 -1.16 -5.91 -4.30
CA ASN A 26 -1.20 -5.03 -5.47
C ASN A 26 -1.32 -3.55 -5.07
N TRP A 27 -2.15 -3.24 -4.07
CA TRP A 27 -2.34 -1.87 -3.62
C TRP A 27 -1.12 -1.32 -2.87
N VAL A 28 -0.50 -2.14 -2.01
CA VAL A 28 0.69 -1.77 -1.24
C VAL A 28 1.94 -1.69 -2.12
N TRP A 29 2.02 -2.43 -3.23
CA TRP A 29 3.25 -2.50 -4.04
C TRP A 29 3.14 -1.89 -5.44
N LEU A 30 2.09 -2.23 -6.21
CA LEU A 30 1.97 -1.79 -7.60
C LEU A 30 1.50 -0.34 -7.70
N ARG A 31 0.48 0.04 -6.92
CA ARG A 31 -0.06 1.40 -6.92
C ARG A 31 0.98 2.47 -6.60
N PRO A 32 1.80 2.35 -5.53
CA PRO A 32 2.82 3.35 -5.24
C PRO A 32 3.93 3.40 -6.30
N LYS A 33 4.39 2.25 -6.81
CA LYS A 33 5.39 2.23 -7.90
C LYS A 33 4.88 2.84 -9.20
N TYR A 34 3.59 2.65 -9.51
CA TYR A 34 2.97 3.29 -10.66
C TYR A 34 2.96 4.82 -10.50
N LEU A 35 2.52 5.30 -9.33
CA LEU A 35 2.50 6.73 -9.02
C LEU A 35 3.90 7.34 -9.06
N GLU A 36 4.90 6.67 -8.49
CA GLU A 36 6.32 7.07 -8.53
C GLU A 36 6.80 7.24 -9.98
N ARG A 37 6.51 6.27 -10.86
CA ARG A 37 6.87 6.36 -12.28
C ARG A 37 6.17 7.52 -12.98
N CYS A 38 4.90 7.78 -12.68
CA CYS A 38 4.16 8.91 -13.25
C CYS A 38 4.76 10.25 -12.83
N LEU A 39 5.07 10.42 -11.54
CA LEU A 39 5.70 11.63 -11.02
C LEU A 39 7.10 11.83 -11.62
N ARG A 40 7.89 10.76 -11.73
CA ARG A 40 9.22 10.82 -12.34
C ARG A 40 9.18 11.22 -13.82
N LYS A 41 8.16 10.78 -14.56
CA LYS A 41 7.92 11.22 -15.94
C LYS A 41 7.54 12.70 -16.03
N GLN A 42 6.94 13.27 -14.99
CA GLN A 42 6.63 14.69 -14.90
C GLN A 42 7.84 15.54 -14.48
N GLY A 43 9.01 14.93 -14.27
CA GLY A 43 10.22 15.61 -13.81
C GLY A 43 10.31 15.79 -12.29
N LEU A 44 9.33 15.27 -11.54
CA LEU A 44 9.35 15.27 -10.08
C LEU A 44 10.22 14.10 -9.59
N VAL A 45 11.49 14.38 -9.30
CA VAL A 45 12.42 13.42 -8.72
C VAL A 45 12.25 13.43 -7.19
N GLY A 46 11.36 12.57 -6.70
CA GLY A 46 11.14 12.33 -5.27
C GLY A 46 11.95 11.16 -4.72
N ASN A 47 11.78 10.86 -3.43
CA ASN A 47 12.36 9.68 -2.79
C ASN A 47 11.69 8.39 -3.31
N SER A 48 12.44 7.29 -3.34
CA SER A 48 11.91 5.97 -3.73
C SER A 48 10.90 5.45 -2.70
N TYR A 49 9.85 4.76 -3.14
CA TYR A 49 8.84 4.22 -2.24
C TYR A 49 9.43 3.26 -1.17
N ARG A 50 9.17 3.57 0.12
CA ARG A 50 9.51 2.73 1.29
C ARG A 50 8.24 2.17 1.93
N LEU A 51 8.18 0.85 2.09
CA LEU A 51 7.03 0.15 2.67
C LEU A 51 6.83 0.52 4.15
N PHE A 52 5.56 0.64 4.55
CA PHE A 52 5.06 0.87 5.92
C PHE A 52 5.41 2.21 6.59
N PHE A 53 6.63 2.73 6.46
CA PHE A 53 7.04 3.97 7.15
C PHE A 53 7.24 5.16 6.20
N GLY A 54 7.39 4.91 4.89
CA GLY A 54 7.51 5.95 3.86
C GLY A 54 8.49 7.06 4.25
N ASP A 55 8.06 8.30 4.03
CA ASP A 55 8.80 9.53 4.35
C ASP A 55 8.17 10.30 5.51
N THR A 56 7.29 9.65 6.29
CA THR A 56 6.53 10.33 7.36
C THR A 56 7.44 10.89 8.46
N LYS A 57 8.46 10.11 8.85
CA LYS A 57 9.46 10.53 9.83
C LYS A 57 10.29 11.71 9.30
N ASP A 58 10.76 11.61 8.06
CA ASP A 58 11.58 12.65 7.43
C ASP A 58 10.79 13.95 7.27
N SER A 59 9.51 13.83 6.86
CA SER A 59 8.57 14.96 6.79
C SER A 59 8.34 15.59 8.17
N SER A 60 8.16 14.80 9.22
CA SER A 60 7.99 15.31 10.59
C SER A 60 9.23 16.06 11.09
N MET A 61 10.42 15.61 10.71
CA MET A 61 11.69 16.24 11.06
C MET A 61 11.87 17.56 10.31
N MET A 62 11.57 17.59 9.01
CA MET A 62 11.61 18.82 8.20
C MET A 62 10.63 19.87 8.72
N ILE A 63 9.40 19.47 9.10
CA ILE A 63 8.41 20.38 9.69
C ILE A 63 8.94 20.98 11.00
N LYS A 64 9.50 20.15 11.89
CA LYS A 64 10.12 20.64 13.13
C LYS A 64 11.26 21.62 12.86
N GLN A 65 12.11 21.32 11.88
CA GLN A 65 13.21 22.20 11.49
C GLN A 65 12.70 23.53 10.93
N ALA A 66 11.67 23.52 10.09
CA ALA A 66 11.05 24.72 9.54
C ALA A 66 10.44 25.60 10.64
N CYS A 67 9.77 25.01 11.63
CA CYS A 67 9.21 25.74 12.77
C CYS A 67 10.25 26.17 13.81
N SER A 68 11.44 25.56 13.82
CA SER A 68 12.53 25.91 14.75
C SER A 68 13.38 27.10 14.30
N LYS A 69 13.35 27.43 13.01
CA LYS A 69 14.01 28.61 12.47
C LYS A 69 12.97 29.75 12.42
N PRO A 70 13.15 30.84 13.18
CA PRO A 70 12.26 32.00 13.14
C PRO A 70 12.36 32.73 11.79
#